data_AF-M1E5Z9-F1
#
_entry.id   AF-M1E5Z9-F1
#
_cell.length_a   1.000
_cell.length_b   1.000
_cell.length_c   1.000
_cell.angle_alpha   90.00
_cell.angle_beta   90.00
_cell.angle_gamma   90.00
#
_symmetry.space_group_name_H-M   'P 1'
#
loop_
_entity.id
_entity.type
_entity.pdbx_description
1 polymer ?
#
loop_
_entity_poly.entity_id
_entity_poly.type
_entity_poly.pdbx_seq_one_letter_code
_entity_poly.pdbx_strand_id
1 'polypeptide(L)'
;MIEKFIEIANLNGVEVKVVKNIDFLNEYGLNILLDYDSNKNVGFVKAQSGATESASLVINISKREKLKSILTSKTLYISVENSVLRTTLSEAYFLAKQKCKDEYMLFISGESKTADIEKTLVSGVQGPEKIVFLIIDNG
;
A
#
# COMPACT_ATOMS: atom_id res chain seq x y z
N MET A 1 13.49 -1.60 11.82
CA MET A 1 12.67 -2.21 10.74
C MET A 1 11.92 -1.13 9.96
N ILE A 2 11.18 -0.23 10.63
CA ILE A 2 10.52 0.92 9.99
C ILE A 2 11.49 1.82 9.22
N GLU A 3 12.62 2.21 9.82
CA GLU A 3 13.59 3.11 9.18
C GLU A 3 14.06 2.59 7.81
N LYS A 4 14.40 1.29 7.74
CA LYS A 4 14.77 0.63 6.48
C LYS A 4 13.62 0.66 5.47
N PHE A 5 12.39 0.39 5.90
CA PHE A 5 11.23 0.47 5.00
C PHE A 5 11.05 1.88 4.44
N ILE A 6 11.17 2.91 5.28
CA ILE A 6 11.08 4.33 4.88
C ILE A 6 12.18 4.68 3.88
N GLU A 7 13.42 4.29 4.17
CA GLU A 7 14.57 4.52 3.28
C GLU A 7 14.33 3.92 1.89
N ILE A 8 13.97 2.63 1.82
CA ILE A 8 13.74 1.93 0.54
C ILE A 8 12.51 2.49 -0.18
N ALA A 9 11.43 2.82 0.53
CA ALA A 9 10.22 3.41 -0.07
C ALA A 9 10.52 4.77 -0.71
N ASN A 10 11.25 5.63 0.00
CA ASN A 10 11.68 6.93 -0.52
C ASN A 10 12.62 6.78 -1.72
N LEU A 11 13.51 5.78 -1.71
CA LEU A 11 14.35 5.46 -2.87
C LEU A 11 13.50 5.07 -4.10
N ASN A 12 12.34 4.46 -3.89
CA ASN A 12 11.38 4.07 -4.94
C ASN A 12 10.30 5.14 -5.20
N GLY A 13 10.50 6.38 -4.72
CA GLY A 13 9.59 7.51 -4.97
C GLY A 13 8.26 7.46 -4.23
N VAL A 14 8.11 6.59 -3.21
CA VAL A 14 6.88 6.48 -2.40
C VAL A 14 7.05 7.23 -1.09
N GLU A 15 6.13 8.16 -0.83
CA GLU A 15 6.03 8.88 0.43
C GLU A 15 5.60 7.92 1.55
N VAL A 16 6.30 7.93 2.69
CA VAL A 16 5.91 7.17 3.89
C VAL A 16 5.66 8.12 5.05
N LYS A 17 4.55 7.91 5.76
CA LYS A 17 4.24 8.59 7.02
C LYS A 17 4.09 7.57 8.14
N VAL A 18 4.78 7.79 9.25
CA VAL A 18 4.50 7.07 10.49
C VAL A 18 3.41 7.85 11.23
N VAL A 19 2.30 7.18 11.54
CA VAL A 19 1.10 7.78 12.13
C VAL A 19 0.62 6.95 13.30
N LYS A 20 -0.09 7.57 14.26
CA LYS A 20 -0.75 6.82 15.35
C LYS A 20 -2.07 6.19 14.89
N ASN A 21 -2.75 6.84 13.94
CA ASN A 21 -3.99 6.36 13.35
C ASN A 21 -4.16 6.99 11.95
N ILE A 22 -5.28 6.67 11.30
CA ILE A 22 -5.62 7.18 9.97
C ILE A 22 -6.85 8.09 9.98
N ASP A 23 -7.17 8.71 11.13
CA ASP A 23 -8.40 9.50 11.32
C ASP A 23 -8.48 10.71 10.40
N PHE A 24 -7.33 11.27 10.00
CA PHE A 24 -7.26 12.37 9.04
C PHE A 24 -7.90 12.00 7.67
N LEU A 25 -8.02 10.70 7.35
CA LEU A 25 -8.69 10.27 6.12
C LEU A 25 -10.20 10.57 6.13
N ASN A 26 -10.80 10.74 7.30
CA ASN A 26 -12.20 11.17 7.41
C ASN A 26 -12.43 12.57 6.81
N GLU A 27 -11.40 13.43 6.78
CA GLU A 27 -11.46 14.75 6.14
C GLU A 27 -11.67 14.64 4.62
N TYR A 28 -11.27 13.52 4.01
CA TYR A 28 -11.55 13.18 2.61
C TYR A 28 -12.92 12.49 2.43
N GLY A 29 -13.71 12.33 3.50
CA GLY A 29 -14.98 11.62 3.51
C GLY A 29 -14.86 10.11 3.35
N LEU A 30 -13.74 9.53 3.78
CA LEU A 30 -13.47 8.09 3.73
C LEU A 30 -13.88 7.42 5.03
N ASN A 31 -14.54 6.26 4.96
CA ASN A 31 -14.90 5.46 6.13
C ASN A 31 -13.75 4.54 6.55
N ILE A 32 -12.95 5.00 7.51
CA ILE A 32 -11.76 4.29 8.01
C ILE A 32 -12.05 2.99 8.78
N LEU A 33 -13.31 2.74 9.15
CA LEU A 33 -13.71 1.50 9.82
C LEU A 33 -13.67 0.31 8.84
N LEU A 34 -13.76 0.57 7.54
CA LEU A 34 -13.64 -0.44 6.49
C LEU A 34 -12.18 -0.84 6.23
N ASP A 35 -11.99 -1.92 5.48
CA ASP A 35 -10.66 -2.35 5.00
C ASP A 35 -10.15 -1.49 3.83
N TYR A 36 -11.06 -0.78 3.18
CA TYR A 36 -10.80 0.13 2.08
C TYR A 36 -12.01 1.03 1.88
N ASP A 37 -11.77 2.21 1.32
CA ASP A 37 -12.82 3.09 0.82
C ASP A 37 -12.25 4.02 -0.25
N SER A 38 -13.11 4.62 -1.06
CA SER A 38 -12.72 5.69 -1.98
C SER A 38 -13.80 6.74 -2.11
N ASN A 39 -13.36 7.99 -2.21
CA ASN A 39 -14.23 9.11 -2.47
C ASN A 39 -13.56 10.02 -3.52
N LYS A 40 -14.23 10.18 -4.66
CA LYS A 40 -13.73 10.91 -5.83
C LYS A 40 -12.35 10.39 -6.27
N ASN A 41 -11.30 11.17 -6.00
CA ASN A 41 -9.94 10.93 -6.44
C ASN A 41 -9.02 10.39 -5.33
N VAL A 42 -9.54 10.24 -4.11
CA VAL A 42 -8.76 9.77 -2.96
C VAL A 42 -9.32 8.44 -2.48
N GLY A 43 -8.45 7.47 -2.29
CA GLY A 43 -8.81 6.19 -1.70
C GLY A 43 -7.85 5.79 -0.60
N PHE A 44 -8.29 4.82 0.19
CA PHE A 44 -7.40 4.14 1.12
C PHE A 44 -7.64 2.63 1.11
N VAL A 45 -6.61 1.91 1.54
CA VAL A 45 -6.69 0.47 1.73
C VAL A 45 -5.77 0.00 2.86
N LYS A 46 -6.25 -0.92 3.68
CA LYS A 46 -5.47 -1.63 4.68
C LYS A 46 -4.71 -2.80 4.04
N ALA A 47 -3.39 -2.78 4.20
CA ALA A 47 -2.51 -3.89 3.85
C ALA A 47 -2.49 -4.93 4.96
N GLN A 48 -2.30 -6.20 4.59
CA GLN A 48 -2.27 -7.32 5.52
C GLN A 48 -0.91 -7.49 6.20
N SER A 49 0.16 -7.10 5.50
CA SER A 49 1.56 -7.15 5.93
C SER A 49 2.43 -6.30 4.99
N GLY A 50 3.72 -6.18 5.30
CA GLY A 50 4.69 -5.52 4.44
C GLY A 50 6.09 -6.10 4.56
N ALA A 51 6.91 -5.90 3.53
CA ALA A 51 8.30 -6.34 3.46
C ALA A 51 9.23 -5.11 3.44
N THR A 52 10.19 -5.09 4.35
CA THR A 52 11.08 -3.94 4.55
C THR A 52 12.27 -3.91 3.59
N GLU A 53 12.71 -5.06 3.07
CA GLU A 53 13.80 -5.10 2.08
C GLU A 53 13.42 -4.48 0.73
N SER A 54 12.14 -4.57 0.35
CA SER A 54 11.63 -4.14 -0.95
C SER A 54 10.63 -2.99 -0.84
N ALA A 55 10.40 -2.48 0.39
CA ALA A 55 9.32 -1.54 0.70
C ALA A 55 8.01 -1.89 0.00
N SER A 56 7.57 -3.14 0.15
CA SER A 56 6.37 -3.66 -0.52
C SER A 56 5.28 -3.95 0.49
N LEU A 57 4.03 -3.64 0.15
CA LEU A 57 2.87 -3.96 0.96
C LEU A 57 2.03 -5.05 0.30
N VAL A 58 1.54 -5.99 1.11
CA VAL A 58 0.69 -7.09 0.66
C VAL A 58 -0.76 -6.76 0.96
N ILE A 59 -1.57 -6.67 -0.09
CA ILE A 59 -2.96 -6.24 0.01
C ILE A 59 -3.84 -7.38 -0.48
N ASN A 60 -4.80 -7.78 0.35
CA ASN A 60 -5.88 -8.64 -0.11
C ASN A 60 -6.77 -7.86 -1.09
N ILE A 61 -7.07 -8.44 -2.24
CA ILE A 61 -7.96 -7.90 -3.28
C ILE A 61 -9.04 -8.90 -3.71
N SER A 62 -9.45 -9.84 -2.85
CA SER A 62 -10.51 -10.82 -3.17
C SER A 62 -11.85 -10.16 -3.50
N LYS A 63 -12.11 -8.97 -2.94
CA LYS A 63 -13.28 -8.16 -3.27
C LYS A 63 -12.98 -7.29 -4.49
N ARG A 64 -13.76 -7.45 -5.56
CA ARG A 64 -13.57 -6.70 -6.82
C ARG A 64 -13.67 -5.19 -6.61
N GLU A 65 -14.52 -4.76 -5.68
CA GLU A 65 -14.74 -3.37 -5.31
C GLU A 65 -13.49 -2.76 -4.68
N LYS A 66 -12.71 -3.56 -3.95
CA LYS A 66 -11.43 -3.15 -3.36
C LYS A 66 -10.38 -2.89 -4.45
N LEU A 67 -10.26 -3.80 -5.40
CA LEU A 67 -9.38 -3.61 -6.56
C LEU A 67 -9.82 -2.38 -7.37
N LYS A 68 -11.13 -2.19 -7.58
CA LYS A 68 -11.66 -1.01 -8.25
C LYS A 68 -11.27 0.27 -7.50
N SER A 69 -11.46 0.32 -6.19
CA SER A 69 -11.07 1.46 -5.32
C SER A 69 -9.59 1.83 -5.51
N ILE A 70 -8.71 0.82 -5.52
CA ILE A 70 -7.28 0.98 -5.74
C ILE A 70 -7.01 1.57 -7.14
N LEU A 71 -7.60 1.00 -8.19
CA LEU A 71 -7.30 1.38 -9.57
C LEU A 71 -7.93 2.71 -10.02
N THR A 72 -9.01 3.15 -9.37
CA THR A 72 -9.71 4.41 -9.76
C THR A 72 -9.28 5.62 -8.93
N SER A 73 -8.54 5.42 -7.84
CA SER A 73 -8.05 6.52 -7.01
C SER A 73 -6.85 7.19 -7.66
N LYS A 74 -6.83 8.53 -7.74
CA LYS A 74 -5.61 9.26 -8.15
C LYS A 74 -4.58 9.27 -7.02
N THR A 75 -5.04 9.49 -5.79
CA THR A 75 -4.20 9.38 -4.59
C THR A 75 -4.68 8.20 -3.75
N LEU A 76 -3.78 7.25 -3.51
CA LEU A 76 -4.06 6.08 -2.69
C LEU A 76 -3.20 6.08 -1.43
N TYR A 77 -3.87 6.06 -0.28
CA TYR A 77 -3.23 5.81 1.00
C TYR A 77 -3.25 4.32 1.32
N ILE A 78 -2.11 3.74 1.66
CA ILE A 78 -2.01 2.32 2.02
C ILE A 78 -1.52 2.23 3.45
N SER A 79 -2.40 1.80 4.35
CA SER A 79 -2.06 1.69 5.77
C SER A 79 -1.62 0.28 6.14
N VAL A 80 -0.58 0.17 6.96
CA VAL A 80 -0.08 -1.09 7.50
C VAL A 80 0.31 -0.91 8.96
N GLU A 81 -0.01 -1.88 9.80
CA GLU A 81 0.46 -1.90 11.19
C GLU A 81 1.97 -2.21 11.22
N ASN A 82 2.74 -1.49 12.04
CA ASN A 82 4.16 -1.75 12.23
C ASN A 82 4.44 -3.21 12.63
N SER A 83 3.57 -3.78 13.48
CA SER A 83 3.68 -5.15 14.00
C SER A 83 3.62 -6.25 12.92
N VAL A 84 3.09 -5.96 11.73
CA VAL A 84 2.97 -6.91 10.62
C VAL A 84 4.01 -6.71 9.52
N LEU A 85 4.97 -5.81 9.73
CA LEU A 85 6.13 -5.69 8.85
C LEU A 85 7.09 -6.86 9.07
N ARG A 86 7.65 -7.36 7.98
CA ARG A 86 8.62 -8.46 7.94
C ARG A 86 9.83 -8.05 7.13
N THR A 87 10.90 -8.83 7.26
CA THR A 87 12.13 -8.51 6.53
C THR A 87 11.92 -8.75 5.05
N THR A 88 11.39 -9.94 4.72
CA THR A 88 11.29 -10.39 3.33
C THR A 88 9.88 -10.39 2.77
N LEU A 89 9.76 -10.33 1.43
CA LEU A 89 8.48 -10.43 0.74
C LEU A 89 7.78 -11.78 1.00
N SER A 90 8.58 -12.85 1.09
CA SER A 90 8.09 -14.20 1.39
C SER A 90 7.46 -14.27 2.78
N GLU A 91 8.15 -13.76 3.80
CA GLU A 91 7.63 -13.68 5.17
C GLU A 91 6.34 -12.85 5.25
N ALA A 92 6.32 -11.69 4.59
CA ALA A 92 5.15 -10.84 4.51
C ALA A 92 3.96 -11.57 3.85
N TYR A 93 4.20 -12.25 2.73
CA TYR A 93 3.19 -13.05 2.04
C TYR A 93 2.63 -14.18 2.91
N PHE A 94 3.49 -14.95 3.57
CA PHE A 94 3.05 -16.04 4.44
C PHE A 94 2.25 -15.53 5.65
N LEU A 95 2.62 -14.37 6.20
CA LEU A 95 1.84 -13.72 7.26
C LEU A 95 0.44 -13.31 6.75
N ALA A 96 0.37 -12.69 5.56
CA ALA A 96 -0.90 -12.30 4.96
C ALA A 96 -1.79 -13.52 4.65
N LYS A 97 -1.21 -14.60 4.11
CA LYS A 97 -1.93 -15.84 3.76
C LYS A 97 -2.55 -16.54 4.98
N GLN A 98 -1.91 -16.45 6.15
CA GLN A 98 -2.48 -16.99 7.40
C GLN A 98 -3.77 -16.27 7.81
N LYS A 99 -3.90 -14.97 7.51
CA LYS A 99 -5.11 -14.19 7.80
C LYS A 99 -6.21 -14.38 6.75
N CYS A 100 -5.81 -14.69 5.52
CA CYS A 100 -6.61 -14.58 4.31
C CYS A 100 -6.35 -15.80 3.40
N LYS A 101 -6.94 -16.94 3.76
CA LYS A 101 -6.72 -18.21 3.04
C LYS A 101 -7.48 -18.20 1.71
N ASP A 102 -6.78 -18.57 0.63
CA ASP A 102 -7.32 -18.69 -0.74
C ASP A 102 -7.77 -17.37 -1.38
N GLU A 103 -7.13 -16.28 -0.98
CA GLU A 103 -7.45 -14.92 -1.40
C GLU A 103 -6.47 -14.34 -2.42
N TYR A 104 -6.95 -13.51 -3.34
CA TYR A 104 -6.10 -12.81 -4.30
C TYR A 104 -5.29 -11.73 -3.59
N MET A 105 -3.97 -11.73 -3.81
CA MET A 105 -3.05 -10.78 -3.19
C MET A 105 -2.42 -9.88 -4.25
N LEU A 106 -2.44 -8.58 -3.98
CA LEU A 106 -1.72 -7.56 -4.73
C LEU A 106 -0.50 -7.12 -3.93
N PHE A 107 0.64 -7.08 -4.59
CA PHE A 107 1.87 -6.53 -4.03
C PHE A 107 2.09 -5.14 -4.62
N ILE A 108 2.18 -4.13 -3.77
CA ILE A 108 2.48 -2.76 -4.18
C ILE A 108 3.84 -2.38 -3.63
N SER A 109 4.77 -2.11 -4.52
CA SER A 109 6.06 -1.47 -4.26
C SER A 109 6.10 -0.11 -4.95
N GLY A 110 7.00 0.77 -4.53
CA GLY A 110 7.26 2.00 -5.29
C GLY A 110 7.81 1.73 -6.69
N GLU A 111 7.84 2.78 -7.51
CA GLU A 111 8.38 2.70 -8.86
C GLU A 111 9.88 2.35 -8.79
N SER A 112 10.29 1.29 -9.50
CA SER A 112 11.71 0.97 -9.59
C SER A 112 12.41 2.05 -10.42
N LYS A 113 13.43 2.69 -9.85
CA LYS A 113 14.34 3.61 -10.58
C LYS A 113 15.05 2.94 -11.77
N THR A 114 15.05 1.61 -11.86
CA THR A 114 15.62 0.88 -13.00
C THR A 114 14.68 0.78 -14.22
N ALA A 115 13.43 1.26 -14.12
CA ALA A 115 12.49 1.27 -15.24
C ALA A 115 12.81 2.36 -16.30
N ASP A 116 13.84 3.18 -16.08
CA ASP A 116 14.17 4.38 -16.85
C ASP A 116 15.25 4.13 -17.92
N ILE A 117 15.20 3.00 -18.64
CA ILE A 117 16.09 2.77 -19.80
C ILE A 117 15.38 3.14 -21.12
N GLU A 118 14.05 2.93 -21.21
CA GLU A 118 13.28 3.31 -22.41
C GLU A 118 11.85 3.70 -22.01
N LYS A 119 11.58 4.98 -21.79
CA LYS A 119 10.23 5.52 -21.65
C LYS A 119 9.46 5.45 -22.98
N THR A 120 9.02 4.26 -23.34
CA THR A 120 7.79 4.14 -24.13
C THR A 120 6.66 4.02 -23.12
N LEU A 121 6.03 5.15 -22.78
CA LEU A 121 4.80 5.21 -22.00
C LEU A 121 3.75 4.34 -22.70
N VAL A 122 3.60 3.09 -22.28
CA VAL A 122 2.46 2.26 -22.68
C VAL A 122 1.25 2.85 -21.96
N SER A 123 0.44 3.60 -22.69
CA SER A 123 -0.84 4.08 -22.18
C SER A 123 -1.78 2.88 -21.98
N GLY A 124 -1.95 2.48 -20.73
CA GLY A 124 -2.90 1.46 -20.27
C GLY A 124 -2.99 1.49 -18.75
N VAL A 125 -4.22 1.49 -18.21
CA VAL A 125 -4.66 1.62 -16.79
C VAL A 125 -3.52 1.78 -15.79
N GLN A 126 -2.96 3.00 -15.73
CA GLN A 126 -2.05 3.39 -14.66
C GLN A 126 -2.83 3.29 -13.35
N GLY A 127 -2.24 2.63 -12.34
CA GLY A 127 -2.75 2.71 -10.97
C GLY A 127 -2.73 4.15 -10.44
N PRO A 128 -2.85 4.35 -9.13
CA PRO A 128 -2.84 5.69 -8.56
C PRO A 128 -1.65 6.54 -9.02
N GLU A 129 -1.93 7.79 -9.40
CA GLU A 129 -0.91 8.80 -9.73
C GLU A 129 0.00 9.09 -8.53
N LYS A 130 -0.53 8.94 -7.31
CA LYS A 130 0.20 9.10 -6.05
C LYS A 130 -0.14 7.97 -5.09
N ILE A 131 0.89 7.35 -4.52
CA ILE A 131 0.76 6.36 -3.44
C ILE A 131 1.47 6.91 -2.21
N VAL A 132 0.83 6.80 -1.05
CA VAL A 132 1.41 7.14 0.26
C VAL A 132 1.26 5.95 1.20
N PHE A 133 2.36 5.48 1.76
CA PHE A 133 2.33 4.44 2.79
C PHE A 133 2.14 5.06 4.18
N LEU A 134 1.18 4.54 4.93
CA LEU A 134 0.90 4.95 6.31
C LEU A 134 1.29 3.80 7.24
N ILE A 135 2.40 3.93 7.95
CA ILE A 135 2.81 2.97 8.96
C ILE A 135 2.13 3.37 10.27
N ILE A 136 1.21 2.54 10.73
CA ILE A 136 0.53 2.73 12.01
C ILE A 136 1.46 2.20 13.11
N ASP A 137 1.88 3.10 14.00
CA ASP A 137 2.74 2.78 15.13
C ASP A 137 2.22 3.48 16.40
N ASN A 138 1.84 2.67 17.39
CA ASN A 138 1.16 3.16 18.61
C ASN A 138 2.12 3.49 19.76
N GLY A 139 3.43 3.26 19.59
CA GLY A 139 4.45 3.40 20.63
C GLY A 139 4.67 2.10 21.40
#